data_AF-A0A944U8S0-F1
#
_entry.id   AF-A0A944U8S0-F1
#
_cell.length_a   1.000
_cell.length_b   1.000
_cell.length_c   1.000
_cell.angle_alpha   90.00
_cell.angle_beta   90.00
_cell.angle_gamma   90.00
#
_symmetry.space_group_name_H-M   'P 1'
#
loop_
_entity.id
_entity.type
_entity.pdbx_description
1 polymer ?
#
loop_
_entity_poly.entity_id
_entity_poly.type
_entity_poly.pdbx_seq_one_letter_code
_entity_poly.pdbx_strand_id
1 'polypeptide(L)'
;MTDDNFIKTIKGQSDMTEEDQKSAGAPIAGSVEEEHMNFAGLLISLIDEGKINPLDTQTFLNHDIYNALDEEWQDKTDMVMANIAGQIRLIDAFLKDPNNPKESPQLQTMIEQLWQMKQTIEAKGKEFDVFIF
;
A
#
# COMPACT_ATOMS: atom_id res chain seq x y z
N MET A 1 -18.86 31.00 -24.13
CA MET A 1 -19.33 29.63 -24.44
C MET A 1 -18.68 28.70 -23.43
N THR A 2 -19.28 28.55 -22.27
CA THR A 2 -18.87 27.66 -21.18
C THR A 2 -19.99 27.83 -20.17
N ASP A 3 -20.79 26.80 -19.92
CA ASP A 3 -21.60 26.56 -18.70
C ASP A 3 -22.55 25.37 -18.92
N ASP A 4 -22.96 25.09 -20.17
CA ASP A 4 -23.95 24.03 -20.45
C ASP A 4 -23.42 22.59 -20.35
N ASN A 5 -22.10 22.40 -20.39
CA ASN A 5 -21.51 21.05 -20.36
C ASN A 5 -21.24 20.52 -18.95
N PHE A 6 -21.28 21.38 -17.92
CA PHE A 6 -21.12 20.95 -16.53
C PHE A 6 -22.44 20.43 -15.95
N ILE A 7 -23.56 21.08 -16.30
CA ILE A 7 -24.90 20.74 -15.77
C ILE A 7 -25.45 19.41 -16.33
N LYS A 8 -25.01 18.98 -17.52
CA LYS A 8 -25.43 17.69 -18.08
C LYS A 8 -24.82 16.48 -17.36
N THR A 9 -23.65 16.61 -16.75
CA THR A 9 -22.97 15.50 -16.07
C THR A 9 -23.57 15.20 -14.69
N ILE A 10 -24.12 16.22 -14.01
CA ILE A 10 -24.73 16.05 -12.68
C ILE A 10 -26.12 15.42 -12.77
N LYS A 11 -26.86 15.62 -13.87
CA LYS A 11 -28.22 15.07 -14.03
C LYS A 11 -28.29 13.55 -14.23
N GLY A 12 -27.15 12.85 -14.23
CA GLY A 12 -27.06 11.40 -14.32
C GLY A 12 -26.72 10.69 -13.00
N GLN A 13 -26.47 11.42 -11.91
CA GLN A 13 -26.31 10.79 -10.60
C GLN A 13 -27.69 10.54 -10.00
N SER A 14 -28.10 9.28 -10.06
CA SER A 14 -29.19 8.73 -9.25
C SER A 14 -29.03 9.21 -7.81
N ASP A 15 -30.09 9.78 -7.24
CA ASP A 15 -30.16 10.18 -5.84
C ASP A 15 -29.76 8.98 -4.95
N MET A 16 -28.58 9.06 -4.34
CA MET A 16 -28.15 8.10 -3.34
C MET A 16 -29.14 8.15 -2.17
N THR A 17 -29.63 6.99 -1.76
CA THR A 17 -30.63 6.87 -0.70
C THR A 17 -30.01 7.17 0.67
N GLU A 18 -30.82 7.54 1.67
CA GLU A 18 -30.34 7.76 3.05
C GLU A 18 -29.61 6.52 3.64
N GLU A 19 -29.87 5.32 3.11
CA GLU A 19 -29.13 4.09 3.43
C GLU A 19 -27.68 4.10 2.90
N ASP A 20 -27.44 4.68 1.72
CA ASP A 20 -26.10 4.79 1.12
C ASP A 20 -25.24 5.81 1.88
N GLN A 21 -25.87 6.89 2.40
CA GLN A 21 -25.17 7.89 3.22
C GLN A 21 -24.80 7.36 4.62
N LYS A 22 -25.62 6.48 5.21
CA LYS A 22 -25.28 5.80 6.48
C LYS A 22 -24.16 4.78 6.32
N SER A 23 -24.00 4.21 5.13
CA SER A 23 -22.95 3.23 4.81
C SER A 23 -21.60 3.87 4.50
N ALA A 24 -21.55 5.17 4.19
CA ALA A 24 -20.32 5.92 3.92
C ALA A 24 -19.39 6.08 5.15
N GLY A 25 -19.89 5.78 6.36
CA GLY A 25 -19.13 5.79 7.61
C GLY A 25 -18.95 4.42 8.26
N ALA A 26 -19.47 3.34 7.65
CA ALA A 26 -19.28 1.99 8.13
C ALA A 26 -18.04 1.39 7.42
N PRO A 27 -17.05 0.85 8.16
CA PRO A 27 -15.97 0.11 7.51
C PRO A 27 -16.60 -1.02 6.71
N ILE A 28 -16.34 -1.04 5.41
CA ILE A 28 -16.71 -2.17 4.56
C ILE A 28 -15.91 -3.35 5.10
N ALA A 29 -16.56 -4.22 5.86
CA ALA A 29 -16.06 -5.55 6.15
C ALA A 29 -16.13 -6.36 4.85
N GLY A 30 -15.23 -6.06 3.93
CA GLY A 30 -14.96 -6.84 2.74
C GLY A 30 -13.76 -7.71 3.04
N SER A 31 -13.87 -9.01 2.77
CA SER A 31 -12.77 -9.97 2.87
C SER A 31 -11.49 -9.31 2.43
N VAL A 32 -10.52 -9.19 3.34
CA VAL A 32 -9.15 -8.96 2.91
C VAL A 32 -8.88 -10.09 1.91
N GLU A 33 -8.56 -9.76 0.65
CA GLU A 33 -8.16 -10.80 -0.30
C GLU A 33 -7.01 -11.58 0.35
N GLU A 34 -7.02 -12.90 0.26
CA GLU A 34 -6.10 -13.78 1.00
C GLU A 34 -4.63 -13.35 0.80
N GLU A 35 -4.33 -12.82 -0.37
CA GLU A 35 -3.04 -12.24 -0.77
C GLU A 35 -2.61 -11.07 0.12
N HIS A 36 -3.51 -10.16 0.49
CA HIS A 36 -3.18 -9.00 1.33
C HIS A 36 -2.96 -9.41 2.80
N MET A 37 -3.67 -10.42 3.30
CA MET A 37 -3.38 -11.00 4.63
C MET A 37 -2.06 -11.76 4.64
N ASN A 38 -1.76 -12.49 3.56
CA ASN A 38 -0.49 -13.19 3.40
C ASN A 38 0.67 -12.19 3.32
N PHE A 39 0.51 -11.11 2.57
CA PHE A 39 1.49 -10.02 2.51
C PHE A 39 1.68 -9.35 3.87
N ALA A 40 0.59 -9.06 4.59
CA ALA A 40 0.65 -8.56 5.96
C ALA A 40 1.47 -9.47 6.87
N GLY A 41 1.16 -10.77 6.88
CA GLY A 41 1.86 -11.77 7.69
C GLY A 41 3.34 -11.90 7.32
N LEU A 42 3.65 -11.86 6.02
CA LEU A 42 5.02 -11.89 5.50
C LEU A 42 5.80 -10.66 5.98
N LEU A 43 5.27 -9.46 5.76
CA LEU A 43 5.92 -8.21 6.15
C LEU A 43 6.22 -8.18 7.66
N ILE A 44 5.24 -8.56 8.49
CA ILE A 44 5.39 -8.63 9.94
C ILE A 44 6.51 -9.60 10.31
N SER A 45 6.50 -10.79 9.73
CA SER A 45 7.53 -11.81 9.99
C SER A 45 8.93 -11.33 9.61
N LEU A 46 9.06 -10.64 8.47
CA LEU A 46 10.35 -10.09 8.02
C LEU A 46 10.88 -8.97 8.93
N ILE A 47 9.98 -8.16 9.51
CA ILE A 47 10.36 -7.14 10.51
C ILE A 47 10.77 -7.80 11.83
N ASP A 48 9.97 -8.76 12.33
CA ASP A 48 10.23 -9.46 13.59
C ASP A 48 11.52 -10.30 13.54
N GLU A 49 11.83 -10.89 12.39
CA GLU A 49 13.08 -11.62 12.13
C GLU A 49 14.29 -10.69 11.93
N GLY A 50 14.07 -9.38 11.80
CA GLY A 50 15.12 -8.39 11.52
C GLY A 50 15.69 -8.45 10.10
N LYS A 51 15.01 -9.15 9.18
CA LYS A 51 15.36 -9.17 7.75
C LYS A 51 15.04 -7.85 7.07
N ILE A 52 13.97 -7.20 7.50
CA ILE A 52 13.63 -5.82 7.14
C ILE A 52 13.90 -4.93 8.35
N ASN A 53 14.73 -3.92 8.15
CA ASN A 53 14.95 -2.87 9.12
C ASN A 53 14.30 -1.57 8.62
N PRO A 54 13.23 -1.06 9.26
CA PRO A 54 12.56 0.18 8.85
C PRO A 54 13.49 1.41 8.80
N LEU A 55 14.66 1.35 9.46
CA LEU A 55 15.66 2.40 9.47
C LEU A 55 16.73 2.27 8.38
N ASP A 56 16.85 1.09 7.75
CA ASP A 56 17.82 0.80 6.71
C ASP A 56 17.11 0.26 5.46
N THR A 57 16.89 1.14 4.49
CA THR A 57 16.11 0.84 3.30
C THR A 57 16.79 -0.16 2.36
N GLN A 58 18.09 -0.39 2.50
CA GLN A 58 18.80 -1.41 1.70
C GLN A 58 18.32 -2.81 2.04
N THR A 59 17.85 -3.03 3.27
CA THR A 59 17.29 -4.32 3.71
C THR A 59 15.98 -4.70 3.01
N PHE A 60 15.36 -3.75 2.30
CA PHE A 60 14.10 -3.99 1.59
C PHE A 60 14.32 -4.66 0.25
N LEU A 61 15.52 -4.55 -0.30
CA LEU A 61 15.82 -4.88 -1.69
C LEU A 61 16.27 -6.33 -1.83
N ASN A 62 15.74 -6.99 -2.84
CA ASN A 62 16.41 -8.14 -3.44
C ASN A 62 17.57 -7.62 -4.29
N HIS A 63 18.76 -7.56 -3.72
CA HIS A 63 19.94 -6.99 -4.38
C HIS A 63 20.27 -7.65 -5.73
N ASP A 64 20.01 -8.95 -5.90
CA ASP A 64 20.28 -9.63 -7.17
C ASP A 64 19.36 -9.10 -8.28
N ILE A 65 18.09 -8.86 -7.96
CA ILE A 65 17.12 -8.28 -8.91
C ILE A 65 17.39 -6.80 -9.11
N TYR A 66 17.59 -6.04 -8.04
CA TYR A 66 17.87 -4.60 -8.10
C TYR A 66 19.12 -4.29 -8.94
N ASN A 67 20.22 -5.03 -8.74
CA ASN A 67 21.45 -4.83 -9.49
C ASN A 67 21.33 -5.24 -10.97
N ALA A 68 20.32 -6.05 -11.32
CA ALA A 68 20.01 -6.44 -12.69
C ALA A 68 19.04 -5.48 -13.40
N LEU A 69 18.45 -4.53 -12.67
CA LEU A 69 17.65 -3.45 -13.25
C LEU A 69 18.52 -2.54 -14.12
N ASP A 70 17.89 -1.93 -15.13
CA ASP A 70 18.52 -0.80 -15.79
C ASP A 70 18.54 0.43 -14.86
N GLU A 71 19.45 1.36 -15.13
CA GLU A 71 19.68 2.56 -14.30
C GLU A 71 18.38 3.37 -14.08
N GLU A 72 17.52 3.44 -15.10
CA GLU A 72 16.22 4.12 -15.00
C GLU A 72 15.31 3.48 -13.94
N TRP A 73 15.26 2.14 -13.87
CA TRP A 73 14.46 1.44 -12.87
C TRP A 73 15.10 1.45 -11.48
N GLN A 74 16.44 1.48 -11.39
CA GLN A 74 17.14 1.70 -10.11
C GLN A 74 16.79 3.07 -9.53
N ASP A 75 16.91 4.13 -10.33
CA ASP A 75 16.57 5.51 -9.92
C ASP A 75 15.11 5.63 -9.46
N LYS A 76 14.18 5.01 -10.19
CA LYS A 76 12.76 4.98 -9.80
C LYS A 76 12.53 4.24 -8.49
N THR A 77 13.19 3.10 -8.30
CA THR A 77 13.12 2.33 -7.06
C THR A 77 13.64 3.16 -5.89
N ASP A 78 14.79 3.82 -6.08
CA ASP A 78 15.40 4.69 -5.09
C ASP A 78 14.50 5.87 -4.70
N MET A 79 13.83 6.47 -5.69
CA MET A 79 12.93 7.61 -5.47
C MET A 79 11.72 7.23 -4.60
N VAL A 80 11.15 6.03 -4.77
CA VAL A 80 9.99 5.59 -3.98
C VAL A 80 10.39 4.95 -2.64
N MET A 81 11.66 4.57 -2.48
CA MET A 81 12.16 3.84 -1.32
C MET A 81 11.92 4.60 0.00
N ALA A 82 12.07 5.92 -0.04
CA ALA A 82 11.81 6.77 1.13
C ALA A 82 10.34 6.72 1.59
N ASN A 83 9.40 6.66 0.63
CA ASN A 83 7.97 6.56 0.93
C ASN A 83 7.62 5.18 1.48
N ILE A 84 8.17 4.13 0.88
CA ILE A 84 8.05 2.74 1.35
C ILE A 84 8.58 2.63 2.78
N ALA A 85 9.76 3.20 3.06
CA ALA A 85 10.36 3.22 4.40
C ALA A 85 9.46 3.92 5.41
N GLY A 86 8.89 5.07 5.04
CA GLY A 86 7.93 5.79 5.87
C GLY A 86 6.73 4.93 6.24
N GLN A 87 6.18 4.22 5.26
CA GLN A 87 5.03 3.34 5.46
C GLN A 87 5.34 2.14 6.33
N ILE A 88 6.47 1.46 6.09
CA ILE A 88 6.93 0.34 6.92
C ILE A 88 7.13 0.80 8.38
N ARG A 89 7.67 2.00 8.60
CA ARG A 89 7.81 2.57 9.95
C ARG A 89 6.46 2.82 10.63
N LEU A 90 5.45 3.30 9.88
CA LEU A 90 4.10 3.49 10.42
C LEU A 90 3.47 2.15 10.81
N ILE A 91 3.63 1.13 9.98
CA ILE A 91 3.16 -0.23 10.27
C ILE A 91 3.87 -0.80 11.50
N ASP A 92 5.21 -0.73 11.55
CA ASP A 92 6.03 -1.20 12.68
C ASP A 92 5.65 -0.48 13.99
N ALA A 93 5.51 0.85 13.96
CA ALA A 93 5.09 1.63 15.11
C ALA A 93 3.69 1.25 15.59
N PHE A 94 2.76 1.03 14.65
CA PHE A 94 1.40 0.60 14.97
C PHE A 94 1.38 -0.77 15.66
N LEU A 95 2.16 -1.73 15.16
CA LEU A 95 2.25 -3.09 15.69
C LEU A 95 2.93 -3.17 17.06
N LYS A 96 3.89 -2.28 17.32
CA LYS A 96 4.62 -2.21 18.59
C LYS A 96 3.85 -1.54 19.71
N ASP A 97 2.83 -0.73 19.41
CA ASP A 97 1.99 -0.11 20.42
C ASP A 97 1.04 -1.16 21.02
N PRO A 98 1.17 -1.50 22.33
CA PRO A 98 0.32 -2.50 22.97
C PRO A 98 -1.16 -2.10 23.06
N ASN A 99 -1.50 -0.83 22.82
CA ASN A 99 -2.88 -0.35 22.82
C ASN A 99 -3.56 -0.54 21.45
N ASN A 100 -2.78 -0.82 20.40
CA ASN A 100 -3.34 -1.02 19.07
C ASN A 100 -3.79 -2.48 18.90
N PRO A 101 -4.98 -2.71 18.31
CA PRO A 101 -5.40 -4.04 17.94
C PRO A 101 -4.51 -4.59 16.82
N LYS A 102 -4.09 -5.86 16.96
CA LYS A 102 -3.26 -6.56 15.96
C LYS A 102 -3.96 -6.74 14.62
N GLU A 103 -5.28 -6.63 14.59
CA GLU A 103 -6.11 -6.61 13.40
C GLU A 103 -7.00 -5.38 13.47
N SER A 104 -6.87 -4.48 12.50
CA SER A 104 -7.77 -3.33 12.38
C SER A 104 -7.88 -2.83 10.94
N PRO A 105 -8.98 -2.13 10.60
CA PRO A 105 -9.12 -1.47 9.31
C PRO A 105 -7.99 -0.47 9.03
N GLN A 106 -7.43 0.15 10.07
CA GLN A 106 -6.32 1.10 9.92
C GLN A 106 -5.01 0.38 9.55
N LEU A 107 -4.68 -0.72 10.23
CA LEU A 107 -3.54 -1.56 9.85
C LEU A 107 -3.68 -2.07 8.42
N GLN A 108 -4.86 -2.58 8.07
CA GLN A 108 -5.16 -3.04 6.71
C GLN A 108 -4.95 -1.93 5.67
N THR A 109 -5.44 -0.72 5.93
CA THR A 109 -5.26 0.43 5.03
C THR A 109 -3.78 0.76 4.84
N MET A 110 -2.98 0.70 5.92
CA MET A 110 -1.54 0.96 5.82
C MET A 110 -0.82 -0.10 4.98
N ILE A 111 -1.21 -1.36 5.12
CA ILE A 111 -0.64 -2.49 4.37
C ILE A 111 -1.03 -2.40 2.89
N GLU A 112 -2.29 -2.06 2.60
CA GLU A 112 -2.76 -1.83 1.23
C GLU A 112 -1.96 -0.73 0.54
N GLN A 113 -1.74 0.40 1.23
CA GLN A 113 -0.93 1.49 0.68
C GLN A 113 0.49 1.03 0.35
N LEU A 114 1.10 0.22 1.22
CA LEU A 114 2.43 -0.35 0.97
C LEU A 114 2.44 -1.26 -0.26
N TRP A 115 1.44 -2.14 -0.37
CA TRP A 115 1.25 -3.01 -1.52
C TRP A 115 1.14 -2.22 -2.83
N GLN A 116 0.31 -1.19 -2.87
CA GLN A 116 0.16 -0.33 -4.06
C GLN A 116 1.47 0.39 -4.44
N MET A 117 2.27 0.79 -3.44
CA MET A 117 3.60 1.37 -3.69
C MET A 117 4.57 0.35 -4.29
N LYS A 118 4.59 -0.90 -3.77
CA LYS A 118 5.36 -2.01 -4.35
C LYS A 118 4.96 -2.24 -5.82
N GLN A 119 3.66 -2.44 -6.05
CA GLN A 119 3.12 -2.71 -7.38
C GLN A 119 3.42 -1.61 -8.40
N THR A 120 3.55 -0.35 -7.98
CA THR A 120 3.92 0.74 -8.89
C THR A 120 5.29 0.55 -9.53
N ILE A 121 6.24 -0.06 -8.82
CA ILE A 121 7.57 -0.38 -9.34
C ILE A 121 7.56 -1.68 -10.14
N GLU A 122 6.86 -2.69 -9.63
CA GLU A 122 7.00 -4.05 -10.16
C GLU A 122 6.04 -4.36 -11.32
N ALA A 123 4.85 -3.76 -11.34
CA ALA A 123 3.83 -4.02 -12.36
C ALA A 123 4.05 -3.24 -13.67
N LYS A 124 4.91 -2.21 -13.68
CA LYS A 124 4.99 -1.26 -14.79
C LYS A 124 5.96 -1.62 -15.94
N GLY A 125 6.47 -2.85 -16.04
CA GLY A 125 7.07 -3.24 -17.31
C GLY A 125 7.79 -4.58 -17.45
N LYS A 126 8.20 -5.26 -16.37
CA LYS A 126 9.05 -6.47 -16.49
C LYS A 126 8.89 -7.53 -15.37
N GLU A 127 7.91 -7.41 -14.47
CA GLU A 127 7.74 -8.34 -13.32
C GLU A 127 9.03 -8.52 -12.50
N PHE A 128 9.61 -7.42 -12.03
CA PHE A 128 10.77 -7.48 -11.15
C PHE A 128 10.29 -7.57 -9.69
N ASP A 129 10.64 -8.64 -8.98
CA ASP A 129 10.39 -8.75 -7.54
C ASP A 129 11.52 -8.03 -6.76
N VAL A 130 11.53 -6.70 -6.87
CA VAL A 130 12.64 -5.86 -6.37
C VAL A 130 12.65 -5.82 -4.85
N PHE A 131 11.48 -5.95 -4.22
CA PHE A 131 11.34 -5.93 -2.78
C PHE A 131 11.21 -7.36 -2.23
N ILE A 132 11.81 -7.62 -1.07
CA ILE A 132 11.80 -8.97 -0.47
C ILE A 132 10.46 -9.35 0.22
N PHE A 133 9.49 -8.45 0.22
CA PHE A 133 8.18 -8.56 0.85
C PHE A 133 7.10 -8.33 -0.18
#